data_AF-A0A920N1I3-F1
#
_entry.id   AF-A0A920N1I3-F1
#
_cell.length_a   1.000
_cell.length_b   1.000
_cell.length_c   1.000
_cell.angle_alpha   90.00
_cell.angle_beta   90.00
_cell.angle_gamma   90.00
#
_symmetry.space_group_name_H-M   'P 1'
#
loop_
_entity.id
_entity.type
_entity.pdbx_description
1 polymer ?
#
loop_
_entity_poly.entity_id
_entity_poly.type
_entity_poly.pdbx_seq_one_letter_code
_entity_poly.pdbx_strand_id
1 'polypeptide(L)'
;MNGPIVKCGDAATGKLLWQLRLKGAFTSSPVAANGHLYYFGETGTTYVIDVTGAKGKIAAENSLGATILCTPAIANNAVFVRSDGHLWKISK
;
A
#
# COMPACT_ATOMS: atom_id res chain seq x y z
N MET A 1 -8.16 7.51 15.72
CA MET A 1 -8.84 6.70 14.69
C MET A 1 -8.06 5.42 14.46
N ASN A 2 -8.72 4.27 14.37
CA ASN A 2 -8.05 3.01 14.03
C ASN A 2 -7.70 3.03 12.53
N GLY A 3 -6.45 2.71 12.16
CA GLY A 3 -6.04 2.66 10.75
C GLY A 3 -6.63 1.46 9.98
N PRO A 4 -6.44 1.37 8.66
CA PRO A 4 -7.14 0.40 7.82
C PRO A 4 -6.76 -1.06 8.14
N ILE A 5 -7.65 -2.01 7.82
CA ILE A 5 -7.30 -3.43 7.72
C ILE A 5 -6.93 -3.73 6.27
N VAL A 6 -5.75 -4.30 6.03
CA VAL A 6 -5.47 -5.08 4.81
C VAL A 6 -5.84 -6.53 5.09
N LYS A 7 -6.76 -7.08 4.31
CA LYS A 7 -7.21 -8.49 4.43
C LYS A 7 -6.75 -9.28 3.22
N CYS A 8 -6.37 -10.53 3.44
CA CYS A 8 -6.19 -11.51 2.39
C CYS A 8 -7.19 -12.64 2.61
N GLY A 9 -7.94 -12.94 1.56
CA GLY A 9 -8.89 -14.04 1.53
C GLY A 9 -8.54 -15.02 0.43
N ASP A 10 -8.92 -16.27 0.64
CA ASP A 10 -8.97 -17.27 -0.41
C ASP A 10 -10.04 -16.87 -1.44
N ALA A 11 -9.66 -16.72 -2.70
CA ALA A 11 -10.55 -16.17 -3.73
C ALA A 11 -11.70 -17.11 -4.11
N ALA A 12 -11.53 -18.43 -3.91
CA ALA A 12 -12.55 -19.43 -4.26
C ALA A 12 -13.60 -19.58 -3.15
N THR A 13 -13.16 -19.52 -1.89
CA THR A 13 -13.98 -19.83 -0.71
C THR A 13 -14.39 -18.60 0.08
N GLY A 14 -13.73 -17.46 -0.13
CA GLY A 14 -13.90 -16.25 0.69
C GLY A 14 -13.33 -16.36 2.11
N LYS A 15 -12.65 -17.48 2.44
CA LYS A 15 -12.06 -17.68 3.76
C LYS A 15 -10.98 -16.64 4.02
N LEU A 16 -11.07 -15.93 5.14
CA LEU A 16 -10.01 -15.04 5.60
C LEU A 16 -8.75 -15.84 5.92
N LEU A 17 -7.65 -15.54 5.22
CA LEU A 17 -6.34 -16.17 5.43
C LEU A 17 -5.54 -15.40 6.47
N TRP A 18 -5.48 -14.07 6.33
CA TRP A 18 -4.84 -13.19 7.29
C TRP A 18 -5.38 -11.76 7.20
N GLN A 19 -5.09 -10.99 8.25
CA GLN A 19 -5.35 -9.56 8.28
C GLN A 19 -4.17 -8.82 8.91
N LEU A 20 -3.92 -7.60 8.43
CA LEU A 20 -2.86 -6.71 8.91
C LEU A 20 -3.46 -5.33 9.20
N ARG A 21 -3.24 -4.83 10.41
CA ARG A 21 -3.63 -3.47 10.83
C ARG A 21 -2.52 -2.50 10.47
N LEU A 22 -2.85 -1.47 9.70
CA LEU A 22 -1.95 -0.34 9.48
C LEU A 22 -2.30 0.84 10.40
N LYS A 23 -1.40 1.81 10.50
CA LYS A 23 -1.62 3.09 11.19
C LYS A 23 -1.81 4.20 10.16
N GLY A 24 -2.57 5.23 10.51
CA GLY A 24 -2.84 6.38 9.64
C GLY A 24 -4.15 6.27 8.87
N ALA A 25 -4.46 7.33 8.12
CA ALA A 25 -5.65 7.45 7.28
C ALA A 25 -5.27 7.20 5.82
N PHE A 26 -6.18 6.53 5.09
CA PHE A 26 -5.96 6.11 3.71
C PHE A 26 -7.24 6.28 2.92
N THR A 27 -7.13 7.00 1.81
CA THR A 27 -8.19 7.17 0.80
C THR A 27 -7.81 6.58 -0.55
N SER A 28 -6.51 6.35 -0.79
CA SER A 28 -6.05 5.69 -2.01
C SER A 28 -6.43 4.21 -2.03
N SER A 29 -6.41 3.57 -3.21
CA SER A 29 -6.36 2.11 -3.28
C SER A 29 -4.91 1.63 -3.29
N PRO A 30 -4.60 0.46 -2.70
CA PRO A 30 -3.27 -0.13 -2.84
C PRO A 30 -3.09 -0.75 -4.23
N VAL A 31 -1.83 -0.92 -4.66
CA VAL A 31 -1.46 -1.66 -5.89
C VAL A 31 -0.48 -2.77 -5.57
N ALA A 32 -0.54 -3.88 -6.30
CA ALA A 32 0.34 -5.03 -6.08
C ALA A 32 1.26 -5.27 -7.28
N ALA A 33 2.54 -5.51 -7.01
CA ALA A 33 3.51 -6.03 -7.98
C ALA A 33 4.67 -6.72 -7.27
N ASN A 34 5.30 -7.69 -7.93
CA ASN A 34 6.51 -8.38 -7.44
C ASN A 34 6.40 -8.88 -5.98
N GLY A 35 5.26 -9.48 -5.63
CA GLY A 35 5.04 -10.03 -4.28
C GLY A 35 4.81 -8.98 -3.18
N HIS A 36 4.68 -7.71 -3.54
CA HIS A 36 4.46 -6.61 -2.61
C HIS A 36 3.16 -5.87 -2.92
N LEU A 37 2.51 -5.38 -1.86
CA LEU A 37 1.43 -4.41 -1.91
C LEU A 37 1.98 -3.04 -1.50
N TYR A 38 1.76 -2.03 -2.33
CA TYR A 38 2.15 -0.65 -2.10
C TYR A 38 0.92 0.16 -1.72
N TYR A 39 0.97 0.84 -0.57
CA TYR A 39 -0.17 1.59 -0.06
C TYR A 39 0.25 2.96 0.46
N PHE A 40 -0.44 4.01 0.02
CA PHE A 40 -0.10 5.41 0.31
C PHE A 40 -1.18 6.06 1.14
N GLY A 41 -0.81 6.51 2.34
CA GLY A 41 -1.67 7.19 3.29
C GLY A 41 -1.78 8.69 3.02
N GLU A 42 -2.83 9.29 3.58
CA GLU A 42 -3.21 10.68 3.33
C GLU A 42 -2.14 11.69 3.73
N THR A 43 -1.32 11.36 4.74
CA THR A 43 -0.23 12.20 5.25
C THR A 43 1.14 11.87 4.63
N GLY A 44 1.15 11.07 3.55
CA GLY A 44 2.37 10.66 2.87
C GLY A 44 3.07 9.47 3.51
N THR A 45 2.55 8.88 4.59
CA THR A 45 3.01 7.58 5.09
C THR A 45 2.78 6.52 4.02
N THR A 46 3.80 5.73 3.71
CA THR A 46 3.71 4.67 2.70
C THR A 46 4.07 3.33 3.33
N TYR A 47 3.33 2.28 2.97
CA TYR A 47 3.62 0.93 3.37
C TYR A 47 3.95 0.07 2.15
N VAL A 48 5.02 -0.70 2.27
CA VAL A 48 5.33 -1.84 1.39
C VAL A 48 5.07 -3.10 2.20
N ILE A 49 4.13 -3.92 1.75
CA ILE A 49 3.69 -5.12 2.46
C ILE A 49 4.07 -6.33 1.63
N ASP A 50 4.90 -7.21 2.18
CA ASP A 50 5.14 -8.54 1.60
C ASP A 50 3.88 -9.38 1.77
N VAL A 51 3.37 -9.89 0.65
CA VAL A 51 2.14 -10.71 0.57
C VAL A 51 2.41 -12.14 0.08
N THR A 52 3.68 -12.55 0.00
CA THR A 52 4.09 -13.87 -0.48
C THR A 52 4.01 -14.97 0.59
N GLY A 53 4.06 -14.57 1.87
CA GLY A 53 4.02 -15.48 3.00
C GLY A 53 2.62 -15.83 3.48
N ALA A 54 2.55 -16.74 4.46
CA ALA A 54 1.30 -17.13 5.14
C ALA A 54 0.65 -15.98 5.94
N LYS A 55 1.36 -14.86 6.14
CA LYS A 55 0.89 -13.65 6.80
C LYS A 55 1.40 -12.44 6.01
N GLY A 56 0.57 -11.41 5.89
CA GLY A 56 1.04 -10.11 5.41
C GLY A 56 2.05 -9.51 6.40
N LYS A 57 3.17 -9.01 5.90
CA LYS A 57 4.25 -8.43 6.72
C LYS A 57 4.63 -7.06 6.16
N ILE A 58 4.75 -6.05 7.03
CA ILE A 58 5.31 -4.76 6.63
C ILE A 58 6.80 -4.97 6.31
N ALA A 59 7.16 -4.86 5.04
CA ALA A 59 8.53 -4.93 4.55
C ALA A 59 9.24 -3.57 4.68
N ALA A 60 8.49 -2.48 4.47
CA ALA A 60 8.97 -1.12 4.70
C ALA A 60 7.82 -0.17 5.09
N GLU A 61 8.16 0.83 5.89
CA GLU A 61 7.33 2.00 6.19
C GLU A 61 8.16 3.24 5.88
N ASN A 62 7.65 4.13 5.02
CA ASN A 62 8.34 5.36 4.63
C ASN A 62 7.41 6.56 4.76
N SER A 63 7.95 7.76 4.60
CA SER A 63 7.16 8.99 4.50
C SER A 63 7.62 9.82 3.32
N LEU A 64 6.66 10.30 2.52
CA LEU A 64 6.88 11.28 1.46
C LEU A 64 6.62 12.72 1.91
N GLY A 65 6.13 12.92 3.14
CA GLY A 65 5.89 14.25 3.71
C GLY A 65 4.90 15.12 2.93
N ALA A 66 4.02 14.52 2.14
CA ALA A 66 3.09 15.21 1.26
C ALA A 66 1.69 14.58 1.33
N THR A 67 0.64 15.36 1.04
CA THR A 67 -0.72 14.83 1.04
C THR A 67 -0.97 13.95 -0.19
N ILE A 68 -1.39 12.70 0.03
CA ILE A 68 -1.65 11.73 -1.05
C ILE A 68 -3.06 11.18 -0.93
N LEU A 69 -3.92 11.58 -1.87
CA LEU A 69 -5.32 11.15 -1.96
C LEU A 69 -5.59 10.34 -3.24
N CYS A 70 -4.53 9.95 -3.97
CA CYS A 70 -4.62 9.33 -5.28
C CYS A 70 -4.12 7.88 -5.25
N THR A 71 -4.79 6.99 -5.97
CA THR A 71 -4.32 5.62 -6.22
C THR A 71 -3.03 5.65 -7.05
N PRO A 72 -1.94 5.01 -6.61
CA PRO A 72 -0.72 4.90 -7.39
C PRO A 72 -0.92 4.06 -8.66
N ALA A 73 -0.05 4.25 -9.65
CA ALA A 73 0.01 3.46 -10.86
C ALA A 73 1.34 2.71 -10.97
N ILE A 74 1.32 1.52 -11.56
CA ILE A 74 2.53 0.74 -11.84
C ILE A 74 2.80 0.81 -13.34
N ALA A 75 4.00 1.27 -13.71
CA ALA A 75 4.45 1.30 -15.09
C ALA A 75 5.98 1.34 -15.13
N ASN A 76 6.60 0.86 -16.21
CA ASN A 76 8.04 1.03 -16.47
C ASN A 76 8.94 0.69 -15.26
N ASN A 77 8.67 -0.43 -14.59
CA ASN A 77 9.39 -0.89 -13.39
C ASN A 77 9.41 0.13 -12.23
N ALA A 78 8.38 0.97 -12.12
CA ALA A 78 8.25 1.97 -11.07
C ALA A 78 6.81 2.07 -10.58
N VAL A 79 6.68 2.60 -9.36
CA VAL A 79 5.41 3.06 -8.80
C VAL A 79 5.34 4.57 -8.99
N PHE A 80 4.27 5.04 -9.60
CA PHE A 80 3.96 6.45 -9.77
C PHE A 80 2.83 6.84 -8.84
N VAL A 81 3.00 7.93 -8.09
CA VAL A 81 1.93 8.44 -7.21
C VAL A 81 1.92 9.95 -7.25
N ARG A 82 0.73 10.53 -7.33
CA ARG A 82 0.54 11.98 -7.32
C ARG A 82 0.18 12.43 -5.91
N SER A 83 0.93 13.40 -5.38
CA SER A 83 0.56 14.16 -4.20
C SER A 83 -0.14 15.47 -4.61
N ASP A 84 -0.46 16.32 -3.65
CA ASP A 84 -0.92 17.69 -3.86
C ASP A 84 0.01 18.56 -4.74
N GLY A 85 1.34 18.42 -4.61
CA GLY A 85 2.33 19.24 -5.32
C GLY A 85 3.28 18.49 -6.27
N HIS A 86 3.31 17.16 -6.27
CA HIS A 86 4.32 16.39 -7.01
C HIS A 86 3.75 15.14 -7.68
N LEU A 87 4.36 14.75 -8.80
CA LEU A 87 4.28 13.37 -9.31
C LEU A 87 5.58 12.66 -8.92
N TRP A 88 5.46 11.67 -8.05
CA TRP A 88 6.58 10.85 -7.60
C TRP A 88 6.75 9.65 -8.52
N LYS A 89 8.00 9.34 -8.88
CA LYS A 89 8.40 8.06 -9.46
C LYS A 89 9.29 7.34 -8.46
N ILE A 90 8.87 6.17 -8.00
CA ILE A 90 9.60 5.35 -7.03
C ILE A 90 10.07 4.09 -7.74
N SER A 91 11.39 3.89 -7.80
CA SER A 91 12.04 2.69 -8.34
C SER A 91 13.19 2.26 -7.44
N LYS A 92 13.72 1.07 -7.68
CA LYS A 92 15.00 0.62 -7.10
C LYS A 92 16.17 1.39 -7.71
#